data_AF-A0A1D4RHS9-F1
#
_entry.id   AF-A0A1D4RHS9-F1
#
_cell.length_a   1.000
_cell.length_b   1.000
_cell.length_c   1.000
_cell.angle_alpha   90.00
_cell.angle_beta   90.00
_cell.angle_gamma   90.00
#
_symmetry.space_group_name_H-M   'P 1'
#
loop_
_entity.id
_entity.type
_entity.pdbx_description
1 polymer ?
#
loop_
_entity_poly.entity_id
_entity_poly.type
_entity_poly.pdbx_seq_one_letter_code
_entity_poly.pdbx_strand_id
1 'polypeptide(L)'
;MKNKEKYLTNFSEAKRKKATQKYNIIKPFILGEQSLSSISKSKGIALSTLYRWNKSYKEQGLKGLIYATRADKGTRKIEPKIIDEIERLALMNKRNSIATIHRKITNYCKENNFDIPSYKQIYSVIKAMPKSVIDFSHQGEKYYQNKYDLIQIRESSRPNEIWQADHTLLDIFILDQKGNINRPWLTIIMDDYSRAIAGYFLSFDAPNAQNTALTLHQAIWNKNDTNWPVCGIPEKFYTDHGSDFTSNHMEQVAIDLKINLMFSKVGVPRGRGKIERFFQTVNQTFLEQLPGYINNNDTPSNLIDFHNFEEKLRYFLIEDYNQKEHSAIHTTPISRWNSNHFFPNMPSSLEQLDLLLLEIPKSRKVHSDGIHFQGFRYSNTNLAAYVGEYVLIRYNPNDMAEIRVFYRDEFLCTAICPEIADYSIDIKDIQHARSQRRKHLKQNIASPSTTELIKEEKNCGYSPQETTKNVKKLKRYRND
;
A
#
# COMPACT_ATOMS: atom_id res chain seq x y z
N MET A 1 -0.83 44.74 7.41
CA MET A 1 -2.07 43.98 7.71
C MET A 1 -3.03 44.90 8.45
N LYS A 2 -4.20 45.20 7.85
CA LYS A 2 -5.27 45.99 8.51
C LYS A 2 -5.57 45.37 9.88
N ASN A 3 -5.74 46.21 10.91
CA ASN A 3 -6.09 45.80 12.27
C ASN A 3 -7.41 45.01 12.23
N LYS A 4 -7.34 43.67 12.14
CA LYS A 4 -8.53 42.82 12.23
C LYS A 4 -9.16 43.04 13.59
N GLU A 5 -10.43 43.43 13.58
CA GLU A 5 -11.20 43.63 14.79
C GLU A 5 -11.27 42.30 15.56
N LYS A 6 -10.74 42.28 16.79
CA LYS A 6 -10.70 41.06 17.61
C LYS A 6 -12.03 40.89 18.33
N TYR A 7 -12.66 39.73 18.22
CA TYR A 7 -13.86 39.38 18.98
C TYR A 7 -13.50 38.73 20.32
N LEU A 8 -14.46 38.62 21.23
CA LEU A 8 -14.26 37.99 22.55
C LEU A 8 -13.75 36.54 22.42
N THR A 9 -14.17 35.83 21.37
CA THR A 9 -13.77 34.45 21.03
C THR A 9 -12.28 34.32 20.69
N ASN A 10 -11.62 35.40 20.27
CA ASN A 10 -10.18 35.40 19.97
C ASN A 10 -9.29 35.38 21.23
N PHE A 11 -9.86 35.47 22.43
CA PHE A 11 -9.09 35.49 23.69
C PHE A 11 -9.17 34.15 24.42
N SER A 12 -8.05 33.72 25.02
CA SER A 12 -7.98 32.47 25.79
C SER A 12 -9.00 32.44 26.93
N GLU A 13 -9.43 31.24 27.32
CA GLU A 13 -10.42 31.04 28.37
C GLU A 13 -10.01 31.71 29.70
N ALA A 14 -8.74 31.59 30.09
CA ALA A 14 -8.22 32.26 31.28
C ALA A 14 -8.38 33.80 31.23
N LYS A 15 -8.21 34.42 30.06
CA LYS A 15 -8.42 35.87 29.87
C LYS A 15 -9.91 36.21 29.92
N ARG A 16 -10.76 35.41 29.30
CA ARG A 16 -12.23 35.56 29.36
C ARG A 16 -12.73 35.45 30.80
N LYS A 17 -12.29 34.44 31.56
CA LYS A 17 -12.64 34.23 32.98
C LYS A 17 -12.23 35.42 33.86
N LYS A 18 -11.03 35.97 33.66
CA LYS A 18 -10.58 37.19 34.35
C LYS A 18 -11.43 38.41 34.00
N ALA A 19 -11.84 38.56 32.73
CA ALA A 19 -12.76 39.63 32.33
C ALA A 19 -14.15 39.46 32.96
N THR A 20 -14.67 38.23 33.03
CA THR A 20 -15.93 37.89 33.71
C THR A 20 -15.85 38.20 35.21
N GLN A 21 -14.73 37.90 35.87
CA GLN A 21 -14.52 38.26 37.28
C GLN A 21 -14.58 39.78 37.49
N LYS A 22 -13.94 40.57 36.62
CA LYS A 22 -14.03 42.03 36.66
C LYS A 22 -15.45 42.53 36.42
N TYR A 23 -16.16 41.92 35.47
CA TYR A 23 -17.57 42.23 35.21
C TYR A 23 -18.42 41.97 36.45
N ASN A 24 -18.27 40.83 37.12
CA ASN A 24 -19.01 40.50 38.33
C ASN A 24 -18.78 41.51 39.47
N ILE A 25 -17.60 42.14 39.51
CA ILE A 25 -17.29 43.20 40.49
C ILE A 25 -18.06 44.49 40.17
N ILE A 26 -18.20 44.87 38.89
CA ILE A 26 -18.91 46.09 38.48
C ILE A 26 -20.42 45.87 38.23
N LYS A 27 -20.86 44.60 38.15
CA LYS A 27 -22.25 44.20 37.88
C LYS A 27 -23.27 44.86 38.83
N PRO A 28 -23.06 44.93 40.16
CA PRO A 28 -24.02 45.58 41.06
C PRO A 28 -24.20 47.07 40.76
N PHE A 29 -23.17 47.75 40.27
CA PHE A 29 -23.28 49.15 39.83
C PHE A 29 -24.02 49.29 38.50
N ILE A 30 -23.80 48.35 37.56
CA ILE A 30 -24.49 48.34 36.26
C ILE A 30 -26.00 48.10 36.45
N LEU A 31 -26.38 47.26 37.42
CA LEU A 31 -27.77 46.96 37.76
C LEU A 31 -28.44 48.04 38.64
N GLY A 32 -27.70 49.07 39.06
CA GLY A 32 -28.23 50.15 39.92
C GLY A 32 -28.35 49.78 41.41
N GLU A 33 -27.82 48.63 41.84
CA GLU A 33 -27.95 48.11 43.20
C GLU A 33 -26.96 48.74 44.18
N GLN A 34 -25.77 49.16 43.71
CA GLN A 34 -24.72 49.75 44.56
C GLN A 34 -23.96 50.87 43.84
N SER A 35 -23.51 51.88 44.60
CA SER A 35 -22.60 52.90 44.07
C SER A 35 -21.17 52.35 43.87
N LEU A 36 -20.42 52.90 42.89
CA LEU A 36 -19.00 52.54 42.71
C LEU A 36 -18.15 52.83 43.96
N SER A 37 -18.54 53.82 44.76
CA SER A 37 -17.90 54.16 46.04
C SER A 37 -18.07 53.03 47.07
N SER A 38 -19.25 52.41 47.12
CA SER A 38 -19.55 51.27 48.00
C SER A 38 -18.78 50.01 47.58
N ILE A 39 -18.67 49.77 46.26
CA ILE A 39 -17.90 48.65 45.69
C ILE A 39 -16.39 48.85 45.92
N SER A 40 -15.90 50.08 45.79
CA SER A 40 -14.49 50.44 46.05
C SER A 40 -14.09 50.12 47.49
N LYS A 41 -14.91 50.51 48.47
CA LYS A 41 -14.68 50.22 49.90
C LYS A 41 -14.75 48.74 50.23
N SER A 42 -15.73 48.00 49.68
CA SER A 42 -15.94 46.58 50.01
C SER A 42 -14.92 45.64 49.36
N LYS A 43 -14.40 45.98 48.18
CA LYS A 43 -13.45 45.13 47.41
C LYS A 43 -12.01 45.63 47.45
N GLY A 44 -11.73 46.79 48.05
CA GLY A 44 -10.38 47.36 48.13
C GLY A 44 -9.81 47.79 46.77
N ILE A 45 -10.66 48.11 45.80
CA ILE A 45 -10.25 48.50 44.44
C ILE A 45 -10.38 50.02 44.30
N ALA A 46 -9.35 50.67 43.73
CA ALA A 46 -9.36 52.11 43.50
C ALA A 46 -10.55 52.54 42.63
N LEU A 47 -11.23 53.62 43.06
CA LEU A 47 -12.45 54.14 42.45
C LEU A 47 -12.24 54.53 40.97
N SER A 48 -11.07 55.07 40.64
CA SER A 48 -10.62 55.36 39.25
C SER A 48 -10.54 54.11 38.36
N THR A 49 -10.17 52.96 38.92
CA THR A 49 -10.09 51.69 38.20
C THR A 49 -11.48 51.14 37.90
N LEU A 50 -12.42 51.25 38.84
CA LEU A 50 -13.80 50.84 38.63
C LEU A 50 -14.51 51.73 37.59
N TYR A 51 -14.30 53.05 37.63
CA TYR A 51 -14.79 53.95 36.58
C TYR A 51 -14.24 53.59 35.20
N ARG A 52 -12.93 53.30 35.12
CA ARG A 52 -12.30 52.86 33.86
C ARG A 52 -12.90 51.55 33.35
N TRP A 53 -13.10 50.56 34.23
CA TRP A 53 -13.70 49.28 33.84
C TRP A 53 -15.14 49.46 33.35
N ASN A 54 -15.95 50.24 34.07
CA ASN A 54 -17.32 50.54 33.64
C ASN A 54 -17.36 51.25 32.29
N LYS A 55 -16.48 52.24 32.06
CA LYS A 55 -16.37 52.93 30.77
C LYS A 55 -15.98 51.96 29.65
N SER A 56 -14.92 51.17 29.83
CA SER A 56 -14.48 50.20 28.82
C SER A 56 -15.49 49.10 28.56
N TYR A 57 -16.26 48.69 29.56
CA TYR A 57 -17.36 47.73 29.40
C TYR A 57 -18.53 48.33 28.62
N LYS A 58 -18.93 49.58 28.89
CA LYS A 58 -19.98 50.27 28.13
C LYS A 58 -19.62 50.43 26.65
N GLU A 59 -18.36 50.71 26.36
CA GLU A 59 -17.89 50.96 24.99
C GLU A 59 -17.60 49.68 24.19
N GLN A 60 -17.12 48.60 24.84
CA GLN A 60 -16.59 47.42 24.13
C GLN A 60 -17.10 46.09 24.70
N GLY A 61 -18.09 46.11 25.60
CA GLY A 61 -18.60 44.94 26.30
C GLY A 61 -17.52 44.23 27.12
N LEU A 62 -17.66 42.91 27.29
CA LEU A 62 -16.73 42.10 28.10
C LEU A 62 -15.28 42.14 27.56
N LYS A 63 -15.11 42.38 26.26
CA LYS A 63 -13.80 42.54 25.61
C LYS A 63 -13.02 43.74 26.18
N GLY A 64 -13.70 44.83 26.53
CA GLY A 64 -13.07 46.03 27.10
C GLY A 64 -12.46 45.82 28.49
N LEU A 65 -12.84 44.74 29.19
CA LEU A 65 -12.30 44.38 30.51
C LEU A 65 -11.04 43.50 30.44
N ILE A 66 -10.71 43.01 29.24
CA ILE A 66 -9.46 42.30 28.97
C ILE A 66 -8.34 43.34 28.87
N TYR A 67 -7.24 43.15 29.62
CA TYR A 67 -6.09 44.04 29.52
C TYR A 67 -5.59 44.12 28.08
N ALA A 68 -5.55 45.34 27.52
CA ALA A 68 -4.86 45.59 26.27
C ALA A 68 -3.39 45.18 26.44
N THR A 69 -2.92 44.25 25.62
CA THR A 69 -1.48 44.03 25.48
C THR A 69 -0.87 45.33 24.97
N ARG A 70 0.26 45.75 25.54
CA ARG A 70 0.94 46.98 25.12
C ARG A 70 1.15 46.99 23.59
N ALA A 71 0.93 48.14 22.97
CA ALA A 71 0.96 48.31 21.51
C ALA A 71 2.33 48.02 20.87
N ASP A 72 3.40 48.14 21.66
CA ASP A 72 4.81 47.91 21.33
C ASP A 72 5.24 46.44 21.46
N LYS A 73 4.34 45.52 21.86
CA LYS A 73 4.68 44.10 21.99
C LYS A 73 4.82 43.45 20.61
N GLY A 74 6.06 43.45 20.11
CA GLY A 74 6.44 42.86 18.83
C GLY A 74 7.02 43.86 17.82
N THR A 75 7.00 45.16 18.11
CA THR A 75 7.69 46.17 17.30
C THR A 75 9.19 46.05 17.54
N ARG A 76 9.92 45.61 16.51
CA ARG A 76 11.37 45.45 16.55
C ARG A 76 12.00 46.80 16.23
N LYS A 77 12.78 47.37 17.14
CA LYS A 77 13.71 48.48 16.84
C LYS A 77 14.92 47.92 16.09
N ILE A 78 14.70 47.40 14.89
CA ILE A 78 15.71 46.87 13.99
C ILE A 78 15.34 47.35 12.60
N GLU A 79 16.31 47.86 11.86
CA GLU A 79 16.08 48.33 10.50
C GLU A 79 15.64 47.16 9.60
N PRO A 80 14.65 47.34 8.70
CA PRO A 80 14.15 46.27 7.83
C PRO A 80 15.25 45.54 7.05
N LYS A 81 16.25 46.27 6.54
CA LYS A 81 17.39 45.70 5.81
C LYS A 81 18.19 44.69 6.63
N ILE A 82 18.30 44.90 7.94
CA ILE A 82 19.00 43.98 8.85
C ILE A 82 18.14 42.74 9.10
N ILE A 83 16.81 42.89 9.15
CA ILE A 83 15.88 41.77 9.26
C ILE A 83 15.99 40.87 8.02
N ASP A 84 15.98 41.47 6.82
CA ASP A 84 16.10 40.73 5.56
C ASP A 84 17.42 39.92 5.50
N GLU A 85 18.53 40.52 5.93
CA GLU A 85 19.82 39.84 5.95
C GLU A 85 19.88 38.72 7.02
N ILE A 86 19.24 38.91 8.19
CA ILE A 86 19.09 37.85 9.19
C ILE A 86 18.30 36.67 8.61
N GLU A 87 17.19 36.94 7.93
CA GLU A 87 16.34 35.91 7.32
C GLU A 87 17.09 35.19 6.19
N ARG A 88 17.83 35.91 5.35
CA ARG A 88 18.69 35.33 4.30
C ARG A 88 19.74 34.37 4.87
N LEU A 89 20.44 34.79 5.93
CA LEU A 89 21.48 33.97 6.58
C LEU A 89 20.90 32.77 7.34
N ALA A 90 19.66 32.88 7.82
CA ALA A 90 18.93 31.80 8.46
C ALA A 90 18.45 30.76 7.44
N LEU A 91 18.08 31.17 6.22
CA LEU A 91 17.60 30.30 5.12
C LEU A 91 18.71 29.81 4.18
N MET A 92 19.98 30.01 4.53
CA MET A 92 21.09 29.45 3.76
C MET A 92 21.16 27.93 3.91
N ASN A 93 21.49 27.26 2.80
CA ASN A 93 21.53 25.80 2.69
C ASN A 93 22.44 25.14 3.76
N LYS A 94 23.51 25.83 4.17
CA LYS A 94 24.29 25.45 5.37
C LYS A 94 23.66 26.07 6.61
N ARG A 95 23.13 25.23 7.50
CA ARG A 95 22.54 25.64 8.78
C ARG A 95 23.57 26.39 9.64
N ASN A 96 23.50 27.71 9.64
CA ASN A 96 24.35 28.55 10.48
C ASN A 96 23.82 28.52 11.91
N SER A 97 24.70 28.36 12.90
CA SER A 97 24.32 28.57 14.30
C SER A 97 23.92 30.03 14.51
N ILE A 98 23.04 30.30 15.47
CA ILE A 98 22.59 31.66 15.78
C ILE A 98 23.77 32.56 16.16
N ALA A 99 24.80 32.01 16.83
CA ALA A 99 26.05 32.70 17.11
C ALA A 99 26.82 33.09 15.82
N THR A 100 26.83 32.21 14.82
CA THR A 100 27.44 32.49 13.51
C THR A 100 26.69 33.59 12.76
N ILE A 101 25.35 33.54 12.79
CA ILE A 101 24.49 34.58 12.19
C ILE A 101 24.76 35.93 12.87
N HIS A 102 24.82 35.96 14.21
CA HIS A 102 25.15 37.18 14.96
C HIS A 102 26.49 37.77 14.53
N ARG A 103 27.56 36.96 14.47
CA ARG A 103 28.88 37.43 14.02
C ARG A 103 28.86 38.01 12.61
N LYS A 104 28.17 37.36 11.67
CA LYS A 104 28.04 37.84 10.28
C LYS A 104 27.25 39.15 10.19
N ILE A 105 26.15 39.26 10.94
CA ILE A 105 25.34 40.49 11.00
C ILE A 105 26.12 41.64 11.64
N THR A 106 26.92 41.37 12.68
CA THR A 106 27.79 42.39 13.27
C THR A 106 28.77 42.96 12.24
N ASN A 107 29.40 42.11 11.42
CA ASN A 107 30.30 42.58 10.37
C ASN A 107 29.55 43.38 9.29
N TYR A 108 28.40 42.87 8.83
CA TYR A 108 27.55 43.55 7.87
C TYR A 108 27.09 44.94 8.36
N CYS A 109 26.71 45.05 9.64
CA CYS A 109 26.31 46.34 10.23
C CYS A 109 27.49 47.31 10.33
N LYS A 110 28.70 46.83 10.63
CA LYS A 110 29.92 47.66 10.66
C LYS A 110 30.31 48.19 9.28
N GLU A 111 30.19 47.37 8.24
CA GLU A 111 30.51 47.75 6.87
C GLU A 111 29.50 48.76 6.29
N ASN A 112 28.24 48.71 6.74
CA ASN A 112 27.15 49.54 6.23
C ASN A 112 26.68 50.63 7.20
N ASN A 113 27.42 50.89 8.28
CA ASN A 113 27.10 51.89 9.32
C ASN A 113 25.69 51.76 9.92
N PHE A 114 25.26 50.53 10.23
CA PHE A 114 23.99 50.25 10.91
C PHE A 114 24.17 49.96 12.41
N ASP A 115 23.10 50.21 13.18
CA ASP A 115 23.04 49.84 14.60
C ASP A 115 23.07 48.32 14.77
N ILE A 116 24.06 47.82 15.52
CA ILE A 116 24.28 46.38 15.70
C ILE A 116 23.16 45.80 16.59
N PRO A 117 22.36 44.84 16.09
CA PRO A 117 21.36 44.17 16.90
C PRO A 117 22.02 43.22 17.91
N SER A 118 21.45 43.16 19.12
CA SER A 118 21.86 42.18 20.13
C SER A 118 21.54 40.75 19.71
N TYR A 119 22.26 39.78 20.28
CA TYR A 119 21.97 38.35 20.12
C TYR A 119 20.49 38.01 20.39
N LYS A 120 19.89 38.63 21.41
CA LYS A 120 18.48 38.41 21.77
C LYS A 120 17.51 38.94 20.72
N GLN A 121 17.84 40.06 20.07
CA GLN A 121 17.08 40.61 18.94
C GLN A 121 17.13 39.67 17.74
N ILE A 122 18.33 39.19 17.35
CA ILE A 122 18.49 38.23 16.26
C ILE A 122 17.76 36.91 16.56
N TYR A 123 17.93 36.36 17.77
CA TYR A 123 17.23 35.16 18.21
C TYR A 123 15.69 35.33 18.12
N SER A 124 15.18 36.51 18.51
CA SER A 124 13.75 36.80 18.42
C SER A 124 13.25 36.93 16.98
N VAL A 125 14.08 37.41 16.05
CA VAL A 125 13.76 37.45 14.61
C VAL A 125 13.61 36.03 14.08
N ILE A 126 14.64 35.19 14.29
CA ILE A 126 14.65 33.80 13.82
C ILE A 126 13.51 33.00 14.46
N LYS A 127 13.26 33.15 15.76
CA LYS A 127 12.19 32.44 16.48
C LYS A 127 10.79 32.80 15.98
N ALA A 128 10.62 33.99 15.43
CA ALA A 128 9.35 34.45 14.90
C ALA A 128 9.13 34.03 13.44
N MET A 129 10.17 33.56 12.74
CA MET A 129 10.01 32.98 11.40
C MET A 129 9.18 31.69 11.49
N PRO A 130 8.31 31.41 10.51
CA PRO A 130 7.58 30.15 10.46
C PRO A 130 8.56 28.97 10.38
N LYS A 131 8.42 28.00 11.30
CA LYS A 131 9.27 26.81 11.32
C LYS A 131 9.22 26.02 10.01
N SER A 132 8.07 26.06 9.32
CA SER A 132 7.87 25.42 8.03
C SER A 132 8.79 25.98 6.94
N VAL A 133 9.04 27.30 6.92
CA VAL A 133 9.96 27.93 5.95
C VAL A 133 11.42 27.56 6.21
N ILE A 134 11.81 27.51 7.49
CA ILE A 134 13.15 27.07 7.91
C ILE A 134 13.39 25.60 7.54
N ASP A 135 12.41 24.73 7.85
CA ASP A 135 12.51 23.31 7.55
C ASP A 135 12.51 23.04 6.03
N PHE A 136 11.75 23.80 5.22
CA PHE A 136 11.81 23.74 3.75
C PHE A 136 13.21 24.09 3.22
N SER A 137 13.78 25.18 3.71
CA SER A 137 15.10 25.67 3.28
C SER A 137 16.23 24.68 3.61
N HIS A 138 16.20 24.04 4.78
CA HIS A 138 17.27 23.14 5.21
C HIS A 138 17.10 21.67 4.80
N GLN A 139 15.86 21.18 4.70
CA GLN A 139 15.57 19.75 4.49
C GLN A 139 14.89 19.49 3.14
N GLY A 140 14.61 20.55 2.38
CA GLY A 140 14.03 20.49 1.05
C GLY A 140 12.52 20.24 1.05
N GLU A 141 11.99 20.23 -0.16
CA GLU A 141 10.57 20.15 -0.44
C GLU A 141 9.93 18.84 0.08
N LYS A 142 10.62 17.70 -0.05
CA LYS A 142 10.08 16.39 0.37
C LYS A 142 9.81 16.32 1.88
N TYR A 143 10.71 16.84 2.71
CA TYR A 143 10.51 16.90 4.15
C TYR A 143 9.38 17.85 4.53
N TYR A 144 9.31 19.00 3.85
CA TYR A 144 8.26 19.97 4.06
C TYR A 144 6.88 19.36 3.78
N GLN A 145 6.72 18.76 2.60
CA GLN A 145 5.47 18.15 2.18
C GLN A 145 5.01 17.08 3.17
N ASN A 146 5.90 16.20 3.63
CA ASN A 146 5.52 15.14 4.57
C ASN A 146 5.09 15.66 5.96
N LYS A 147 5.62 16.80 6.40
CA LYS A 147 5.43 17.31 7.77
C LYS A 147 4.39 18.43 7.88
N TYR A 148 4.27 19.26 6.84
CA TYR A 148 3.50 20.49 6.88
C TYR A 148 2.33 20.52 5.91
N ASP A 149 2.33 19.71 4.84
CA ASP A 149 1.15 19.67 3.97
C ASP A 149 -0.01 19.01 4.71
N LEU A 150 -1.17 19.64 4.60
CA LEU A 150 -2.42 19.07 5.09
C LEU A 150 -2.72 17.80 4.29
N ILE A 151 -2.59 16.65 4.95
CA ILE A 151 -3.02 15.38 4.40
C ILE A 151 -4.55 15.40 4.43
N GLN A 152 -5.18 15.66 3.30
CA GLN A 152 -6.60 15.40 3.15
C GLN A 152 -6.77 13.88 3.10
N ILE A 153 -7.11 13.29 4.25
CA ILE A 153 -7.43 11.87 4.35
C ILE A 153 -8.71 11.70 3.54
N ARG A 154 -8.60 11.16 2.33
CA ARG A 154 -9.76 10.65 1.60
C ARG A 154 -10.19 9.39 2.34
N GLU A 155 -11.21 9.53 3.18
CA GLU A 155 -11.90 8.36 3.72
C GLU A 155 -13.06 8.05 2.79
N SER A 156 -13.08 6.81 2.30
CA SER A 156 -14.26 6.27 1.64
C SER A 156 -15.45 6.37 2.59
N SER A 157 -16.63 6.59 2.03
CA SER A 157 -17.88 6.78 2.78
C SER A 157 -18.62 5.47 3.06
N ARG A 158 -18.36 4.45 2.24
CA ARG A 158 -19.03 3.14 2.27
C ARG A 158 -18.08 2.02 1.84
N PRO A 159 -18.41 0.75 2.14
CA PRO A 159 -17.68 -0.40 1.60
C PRO A 159 -17.66 -0.40 0.07
N ASN A 160 -16.58 -0.93 -0.52
CA ASN A 160 -16.33 -1.07 -1.97
C ASN A 160 -16.29 0.24 -2.76
N GLU A 161 -16.29 1.41 -2.12
CA GLU A 161 -16.08 2.68 -2.84
C GLU A 161 -14.64 2.76 -3.39
N ILE A 162 -13.66 2.41 -2.55
CA ILE A 162 -12.24 2.39 -2.93
C ILE A 162 -11.61 1.13 -2.39
N TRP A 163 -11.02 0.34 -3.27
CA TRP A 163 -10.08 -0.72 -2.89
C TRP A 163 -8.66 -0.26 -3.16
N GLN A 164 -7.76 -0.46 -2.19
CA GLN A 164 -6.34 -0.19 -2.34
C GLN A 164 -5.60 -1.50 -2.58
N ALA A 165 -4.71 -1.54 -3.57
CA ALA A 165 -3.84 -2.67 -3.81
C ALA A 165 -2.37 -2.30 -3.71
N ASP A 166 -1.59 -3.19 -3.11
CA ASP A 166 -0.16 -3.03 -2.94
C ASP A 166 0.53 -4.38 -2.79
N HIS A 167 1.83 -4.41 -3.08
CA HIS A 167 2.69 -5.56 -2.93
C HIS A 167 3.90 -5.25 -2.05
N THR A 168 4.32 -6.21 -1.24
CA THR A 168 5.54 -6.09 -0.43
C THR A 168 6.32 -7.39 -0.46
N LEU A 169 7.64 -7.30 -0.46
CA LEU A 169 8.50 -8.45 -0.19
C LEU A 169 8.47 -8.71 1.31
N LEU A 170 8.05 -9.89 1.73
CA LEU A 170 7.93 -10.20 3.15
C LEU A 170 9.31 -10.37 3.79
N ASP A 171 9.45 -9.92 5.03
CA ASP A 171 10.70 -9.99 5.80
C ASP A 171 10.89 -11.38 6.46
N ILE A 172 10.62 -12.45 5.72
CA ILE A 172 10.70 -13.85 6.18
C ILE A 172 11.31 -14.76 5.12
N PHE A 173 12.19 -15.67 5.56
CA PHE A 173 12.72 -16.76 4.76
C PHE A 173 11.85 -18.01 4.89
N ILE A 174 11.49 -18.60 3.75
CA ILE A 174 10.60 -19.77 3.66
C ILE A 174 11.22 -20.77 2.69
N LEU A 175 10.98 -22.06 2.92
CA LEU A 175 11.34 -23.10 1.96
C LEU A 175 10.33 -23.14 0.82
N ASP A 176 10.82 -22.94 -0.41
CA ASP A 176 10.05 -23.19 -1.62
C ASP A 176 9.74 -24.69 -1.76
N GLN A 177 8.88 -25.04 -2.72
CA GLN A 177 8.51 -26.44 -2.99
C GLN A 177 9.73 -27.33 -3.32
N LYS A 178 10.84 -26.74 -3.80
CA LYS A 178 12.11 -27.43 -4.13
C LYS A 178 13.06 -27.53 -2.93
N GLY A 179 12.71 -26.96 -1.78
CA GLY A 179 13.55 -26.87 -0.59
C GLY A 179 14.59 -25.75 -0.63
N ASN A 180 14.50 -24.79 -1.56
CA ASN A 180 15.36 -23.61 -1.56
C ASN A 180 14.78 -22.54 -0.63
N ILE A 181 15.68 -21.80 0.00
CA ILE A 181 15.31 -20.69 0.89
C ILE A 181 15.05 -19.45 0.05
N ASN A 182 13.82 -18.95 0.08
CA ASN A 182 13.41 -17.75 -0.65
C ASN A 182 12.50 -16.86 0.21
N ARG A 183 12.34 -15.61 -0.21
CA ARG A 183 11.40 -14.67 0.40
C ARG A 183 10.20 -14.47 -0.53
N PRO A 184 8.96 -14.65 -0.06
CA PRO A 184 7.79 -14.45 -0.90
C PRO A 184 7.39 -12.96 -0.98
N TRP A 185 6.82 -12.60 -2.11
CA TRP A 185 6.03 -11.39 -2.31
C TRP A 185 4.59 -11.64 -1.91
N LEU A 186 4.02 -10.68 -1.19
CA LEU A 186 2.61 -10.65 -0.81
C LEU A 186 1.92 -9.48 -1.51
N THR A 187 0.90 -9.77 -2.30
CA THR A 187 -0.03 -8.79 -2.87
C THR A 187 -1.30 -8.77 -2.03
N ILE A 188 -1.80 -7.59 -1.69
CA ILE A 188 -3.00 -7.40 -0.87
C ILE A 188 -3.93 -6.44 -1.58
N ILE A 189 -5.23 -6.74 -1.52
CA ILE A 189 -6.31 -5.82 -1.83
C ILE A 189 -7.11 -5.57 -0.55
N MET A 190 -7.20 -4.31 -0.16
CA MET A 190 -7.88 -3.85 1.06
C MET A 190 -9.03 -2.90 0.72
N ASP A 191 -10.17 -3.06 1.38
CA ASP A 191 -11.24 -2.06 1.37
C ASP A 191 -10.86 -0.84 2.21
N ASP A 192 -10.86 0.34 1.59
CA ASP A 192 -10.39 1.59 2.21
C ASP A 192 -11.27 2.04 3.40
N TYR A 193 -12.58 1.77 3.32
CA TYR A 193 -13.58 2.17 4.30
C TYR A 193 -13.51 1.30 5.56
N SER A 194 -13.57 -0.02 5.39
CA SER A 194 -13.65 -0.99 6.48
C SER A 194 -12.30 -1.46 6.98
N ARG A 195 -11.24 -1.30 6.17
CA ARG A 195 -9.91 -1.93 6.36
C ARG A 195 -9.90 -3.44 6.16
N ALA A 196 -11.01 -4.05 5.73
CA ALA A 196 -11.07 -5.48 5.54
C ALA A 196 -10.22 -5.90 4.33
N ILE A 197 -9.52 -7.02 4.47
CA ILE A 197 -8.77 -7.61 3.37
C ILE A 197 -9.76 -8.30 2.45
N ALA A 198 -9.81 -7.86 1.19
CA ALA A 198 -10.71 -8.39 0.17
C ALA A 198 -10.07 -9.56 -0.60
N GLY A 199 -8.76 -9.47 -0.88
CA GLY A 199 -8.01 -10.50 -1.61
C GLY A 199 -6.53 -10.46 -1.26
N TYR A 200 -5.85 -11.59 -1.44
CA TYR A 200 -4.40 -11.67 -1.29
C TYR A 200 -3.80 -12.68 -2.25
N PHE A 201 -2.53 -12.51 -2.60
CA PHE A 201 -1.79 -13.45 -3.43
C PHE A 201 -0.34 -13.54 -2.97
N LEU A 202 0.15 -14.76 -2.82
CA LEU A 202 1.50 -15.05 -2.35
C LEU A 202 2.31 -15.73 -3.46
N SER A 203 3.52 -15.24 -3.75
CA SER A 203 4.40 -15.86 -4.75
C SER A 203 5.86 -15.55 -4.49
N PHE A 204 6.76 -16.44 -4.90
CA PHE A 204 8.21 -16.15 -4.91
C PHE A 204 8.66 -15.31 -6.10
N ASP A 205 7.83 -15.18 -7.14
CA ASP A 205 8.15 -14.35 -8.29
C ASP A 205 7.87 -12.87 -7.97
N ALA A 206 8.59 -11.97 -8.62
CA ALA A 206 8.34 -10.55 -8.49
C ALA A 206 6.89 -10.22 -8.87
N PRO A 207 6.27 -9.21 -8.24
CA PRO A 207 4.93 -8.75 -8.58
C PRO A 207 4.84 -8.42 -10.06
N ASN A 208 3.70 -8.75 -10.64
CA ASN A 208 3.39 -8.47 -12.03
C ASN A 208 1.88 -8.21 -12.17
N ALA A 209 1.47 -7.76 -13.36
CA ALA A 209 0.07 -7.47 -13.66
C ALA A 209 -0.86 -8.67 -13.45
N GLN A 210 -0.37 -9.87 -13.70
CA GLN A 210 -1.15 -11.11 -13.61
C GLN A 210 -1.44 -11.46 -12.15
N ASN A 211 -0.46 -11.36 -11.25
CA ASN A 211 -0.66 -11.59 -9.81
C ASN A 211 -1.73 -10.65 -9.26
N THR A 212 -1.70 -9.38 -9.69
CA THR A 212 -2.74 -8.41 -9.32
C THR A 212 -4.11 -8.81 -9.87
N ALA A 213 -4.19 -9.21 -11.14
CA ALA A 213 -5.45 -9.64 -11.76
C ALA A 213 -6.06 -10.84 -11.02
N LEU A 214 -5.24 -11.84 -10.69
CA LEU A 214 -5.68 -13.00 -9.91
C LEU A 214 -6.12 -12.60 -8.50
N THR A 215 -5.40 -11.68 -7.85
CA THR A 215 -5.80 -11.15 -6.53
C THR A 215 -7.14 -10.42 -6.62
N LEU A 216 -7.35 -9.63 -7.68
CA LEU A 216 -8.59 -8.89 -7.92
C LEU A 216 -9.75 -9.83 -8.24
N HIS A 217 -9.50 -10.90 -9.02
CA HIS A 217 -10.48 -11.96 -9.28
C HIS A 217 -10.96 -12.59 -7.97
N GLN A 218 -10.01 -13.02 -7.12
CA GLN A 218 -10.32 -13.56 -5.80
C GLN A 218 -11.07 -12.53 -4.94
N ALA A 219 -10.68 -11.26 -5.00
CA ALA A 219 -11.30 -10.20 -4.21
C ALA A 219 -12.76 -9.95 -4.61
N ILE A 220 -13.05 -9.88 -5.91
CA ILE A 220 -14.40 -9.59 -6.44
C ILE A 220 -15.35 -10.76 -6.22
N TRP A 221 -14.91 -11.99 -6.48
CA TRP A 221 -15.79 -13.15 -6.35
C TRP A 221 -16.15 -13.44 -4.89
N ASN A 222 -17.31 -14.05 -4.67
CA ASN A 222 -17.70 -14.50 -3.34
C ASN A 222 -16.87 -15.72 -2.92
N LYS A 223 -16.43 -15.75 -1.66
CA LYS A 223 -15.71 -16.89 -1.11
C LYS A 223 -16.70 -17.82 -0.42
N ASN A 224 -16.38 -19.11 -0.42
CA ASN A 224 -17.16 -20.12 0.32
C ASN A 224 -16.95 -20.03 1.85
N ASP A 225 -16.01 -19.20 2.29
CA ASP A 225 -15.70 -18.99 3.70
C ASP A 225 -16.57 -17.87 4.28
N THR A 226 -17.41 -18.20 5.27
CA THR A 226 -18.30 -17.24 5.93
C THR A 226 -17.56 -16.19 6.74
N ASN A 227 -16.32 -16.47 7.17
CA ASN A 227 -15.46 -15.52 7.87
C ASN A 227 -14.78 -14.55 6.91
N TRP A 228 -14.86 -14.80 5.60
CA TRP A 228 -14.35 -13.92 4.56
C TRP A 228 -15.42 -13.44 3.57
N PRO A 229 -16.43 -12.67 4.04
CA PRO A 229 -17.58 -12.25 3.24
C PRO A 229 -17.27 -11.13 2.24
N VAL A 230 -16.09 -10.49 2.33
CA VAL A 230 -15.72 -9.32 1.52
C VAL A 230 -15.69 -9.70 0.05
N CYS A 231 -16.56 -9.10 -0.77
CA CYS A 231 -16.68 -9.37 -2.20
C CYS A 231 -17.28 -8.19 -2.98
N GLY A 232 -17.40 -8.33 -4.30
CA GLY A 232 -18.04 -7.37 -5.21
C GLY A 232 -17.05 -6.50 -5.98
N ILE A 233 -17.59 -5.78 -6.96
CA ILE A 233 -16.84 -4.89 -7.85
C ILE A 233 -16.68 -3.53 -7.14
N PRO A 234 -15.43 -3.04 -6.95
CA PRO A 234 -15.21 -1.72 -6.36
C PRO A 234 -15.48 -0.59 -7.38
N GLU A 235 -15.88 0.58 -6.89
CA GLU A 235 -16.05 1.76 -7.76
C GLU A 235 -14.71 2.31 -8.24
N LYS A 236 -13.72 2.34 -7.34
CA LYS A 236 -12.37 2.80 -7.63
C LYS A 236 -11.36 1.77 -7.15
N PHE A 237 -10.38 1.49 -7.99
CA PHE A 237 -9.26 0.64 -7.64
C PHE A 237 -7.98 1.47 -7.63
N TYR A 238 -7.41 1.63 -6.44
CA TYR A 238 -6.30 2.54 -6.16
C TYR A 238 -4.99 1.77 -6.01
N THR A 239 -4.04 2.02 -6.91
CA THR A 239 -2.79 1.23 -7.01
C THR A 239 -1.56 2.12 -7.27
N ASP A 240 -0.36 1.53 -7.23
CA ASP A 240 0.85 2.22 -7.70
C ASP A 240 0.86 2.40 -9.23
N HIS A 241 1.66 3.36 -9.71
CA HIS A 241 2.08 3.48 -11.11
C HIS A 241 3.08 2.40 -11.56
N GLY A 242 3.23 1.30 -10.82
CA GLY A 242 4.03 0.16 -11.26
C GLY A 242 3.54 -0.35 -12.63
N SER A 243 4.46 -0.88 -13.44
CA SER A 243 4.17 -1.50 -14.74
C SER A 243 3.09 -2.59 -14.66
N ASP A 244 2.90 -3.14 -13.48
CA ASP A 244 1.96 -4.19 -13.16
C ASP A 244 0.51 -3.69 -13.24
N PHE A 245 0.26 -2.42 -12.91
CA PHE A 245 -1.09 -1.86 -12.85
C PHE A 245 -1.43 -0.96 -14.05
N THR A 246 -0.45 -0.65 -14.89
CA THR A 246 -0.61 0.14 -16.12
C THR A 246 -0.66 -0.72 -17.39
N SER A 247 -0.76 -2.04 -17.26
CA SER A 247 -0.88 -2.94 -18.41
C SER A 247 -2.21 -2.73 -19.14
N ASN A 248 -2.19 -2.77 -20.48
CA ASN A 248 -3.40 -2.70 -21.31
C ASN A 248 -4.47 -3.72 -20.87
N HIS A 249 -4.03 -4.87 -20.36
CA HIS A 249 -4.91 -5.92 -19.87
C HIS A 249 -5.70 -5.50 -18.63
N MET A 250 -5.04 -4.91 -17.62
CA MET A 250 -5.71 -4.40 -16.43
C MET A 250 -6.67 -3.25 -16.76
N GLU A 251 -6.28 -2.39 -17.71
CA GLU A 251 -7.15 -1.31 -18.20
C GLU A 251 -8.41 -1.86 -18.88
N GLN A 252 -8.29 -2.87 -19.74
CA GLN A 252 -9.43 -3.54 -20.37
C GLN A 252 -10.39 -4.15 -19.34
N VAL A 253 -9.84 -4.87 -18.34
CA VAL A 253 -10.65 -5.45 -17.27
C VAL A 253 -11.38 -4.37 -16.48
N ALA A 254 -10.70 -3.29 -16.12
CA ALA A 254 -11.32 -2.22 -15.37
C ALA A 254 -12.44 -1.54 -16.16
N ILE A 255 -12.28 -1.36 -17.48
CA ILE A 255 -13.32 -0.82 -18.35
C ILE A 255 -14.54 -1.78 -18.38
N ASP A 256 -14.30 -3.08 -18.58
CA ASP A 256 -15.37 -4.09 -18.66
C ASP A 256 -16.17 -4.20 -17.36
N LEU A 257 -15.47 -4.21 -16.22
CA LEU A 257 -16.05 -4.23 -14.89
C LEU A 257 -16.52 -2.86 -14.40
N LYS A 258 -16.34 -1.79 -15.19
CA LYS A 258 -16.69 -0.40 -14.86
C LYS A 258 -16.01 0.12 -13.58
N ILE A 259 -14.79 -0.33 -13.33
CA ILE A 259 -13.92 0.09 -12.24
C ILE A 259 -13.12 1.32 -12.67
N ASN A 260 -13.09 2.36 -11.85
CA ASN A 260 -12.22 3.51 -12.08
C ASN A 260 -10.80 3.24 -11.54
N LEU A 261 -9.84 3.01 -12.44
CA LEU A 261 -8.43 2.88 -12.07
C LEU A 261 -7.85 4.22 -11.63
N MET A 262 -7.32 4.25 -10.42
CA MET A 262 -6.68 5.42 -9.84
C MET A 262 -5.24 5.09 -9.46
N PHE A 263 -4.29 5.89 -9.95
CA PHE A 263 -2.88 5.68 -9.66
C PHE A 263 -2.35 6.74 -8.69
N SER A 264 -1.48 6.33 -7.77
CA SER A 264 -0.74 7.27 -6.92
C SER A 264 0.27 8.05 -7.75
N LYS A 265 0.31 9.38 -7.62
CA LYS A 265 1.33 10.20 -8.31
C LYS A 265 2.75 9.73 -7.95
N VAL A 266 3.59 9.53 -8.97
CA VAL A 266 4.99 9.14 -8.80
C VAL A 266 5.68 10.11 -7.83
N GLY A 267 6.27 9.58 -6.76
CA GLY A 267 7.04 10.35 -5.78
C GLY A 267 6.23 11.11 -4.71
N VAL A 268 4.90 10.99 -4.68
CA VAL A 268 4.05 11.63 -3.66
C VAL A 268 3.22 10.56 -2.93
N PRO A 269 3.63 10.11 -1.73
CA PRO A 269 2.96 9.04 -0.97
C PRO A 269 1.70 9.57 -0.27
N ARG A 270 0.72 10.05 -1.02
CA ARG A 270 -0.54 10.57 -0.48
C ARG A 270 -1.67 9.59 -0.83
N GLY A 271 -2.12 8.83 0.17
CA GLY A 271 -3.30 7.96 0.07
C GLY A 271 -3.10 6.49 0.50
N ARG A 272 -1.85 6.00 0.57
CA ARG A 272 -1.51 4.58 0.83
C ARG A 272 -1.13 4.27 2.27
N GLY A 273 -1.15 5.27 3.16
CA GLY A 273 -0.78 5.06 4.57
C GLY A 273 -1.66 4.06 5.33
N LYS A 274 -2.77 3.58 4.72
CA LYS A 274 -3.61 2.51 5.27
C LYS A 274 -2.99 1.14 5.01
N ILE A 275 -2.71 0.80 3.74
CA ILE A 275 -2.10 -0.46 3.34
C ILE A 275 -0.63 -0.57 3.80
N GLU A 276 0.12 0.54 3.80
CA GLU A 276 1.48 0.58 4.36
C GLU A 276 1.49 0.26 5.87
N ARG A 277 0.53 0.80 6.62
CA ARG A 277 0.37 0.47 8.05
C ARG A 277 -0.03 -0.99 8.24
N PHE A 278 -0.86 -1.53 7.35
CA PHE A 278 -1.22 -2.93 7.38
C PHE A 278 0.00 -3.84 7.20
N PHE A 279 0.89 -3.56 6.25
CA PHE A 279 2.13 -4.33 6.12
C PHE A 279 3.04 -4.24 7.34
N GLN A 280 3.08 -3.08 8.02
CA GLN A 280 3.76 -2.98 9.31
C GLN A 280 3.12 -3.89 10.37
N THR A 281 1.79 -4.00 10.39
CA THR A 281 1.07 -4.95 11.24
C THR A 281 1.43 -6.40 10.88
N VAL A 282 1.43 -6.77 9.60
CA VAL A 282 1.87 -8.11 9.15
C VAL A 282 3.28 -8.42 9.67
N ASN A 283 4.22 -7.49 9.52
CA ASN A 283 5.59 -7.68 10.03
C ASN A 283 5.60 -7.88 11.56
N GLN A 284 4.98 -6.97 12.32
CA GLN A 284 5.08 -6.93 13.78
C GLN A 284 4.26 -8.00 14.50
N THR A 285 3.08 -8.34 13.99
CA THR A 285 2.15 -9.22 14.73
C THR A 285 2.11 -10.64 14.18
N PHE A 286 2.51 -10.85 12.92
CA PHE A 286 2.50 -12.16 12.29
C PHE A 286 3.91 -12.68 12.03
N LEU A 287 4.71 -11.97 11.23
CA LEU A 287 6.01 -12.48 10.79
C LEU A 287 7.02 -12.61 11.93
N GLU A 288 7.06 -11.66 12.87
CA GLU A 288 7.94 -11.71 14.05
C GLU A 288 7.78 -12.98 14.90
N GLN A 289 6.60 -13.61 14.85
CA GLN A 289 6.28 -14.83 15.62
C GLN A 289 6.67 -16.12 14.90
N LEU A 290 7.08 -16.05 13.63
CA LEU A 290 7.37 -17.20 12.79
C LEU A 290 8.88 -17.44 12.67
N PRO A 291 9.30 -18.71 12.54
CA PRO A 291 10.68 -19.02 12.25
C PRO A 291 11.04 -18.55 10.83
N GLY A 292 12.25 -18.01 10.68
CA GLY A 292 12.77 -17.47 9.44
C GLY A 292 12.57 -15.97 9.26
N TYR A 293 11.97 -15.27 10.24
CA TYR A 293 11.91 -13.80 10.21
C TYR A 293 13.33 -13.22 10.19
N ILE A 294 13.59 -12.23 9.34
CA ILE A 294 14.95 -11.75 9.04
C ILE A 294 15.70 -11.25 10.28
N ASN A 295 14.98 -10.69 11.25
CA ASN A 295 15.59 -10.18 12.49
C ASN A 295 15.73 -11.25 13.58
N ASN A 296 15.20 -12.46 13.37
CA ASN A 296 15.43 -13.60 14.24
C ASN A 296 16.71 -14.32 13.79
N ASN A 297 17.56 -14.72 14.74
CA ASN A 297 18.75 -15.53 14.47
C ASN A 297 18.36 -17.02 14.30
N ASP A 298 17.41 -17.30 13.42
CA ASP A 298 16.92 -18.66 13.20
C ASP A 298 17.91 -19.47 12.36
N THR A 299 18.09 -20.74 12.74
CA THR A 299 18.87 -21.69 11.95
C THR A 299 18.05 -22.20 10.77
N PRO A 300 18.68 -22.54 9.62
CA PRO A 300 17.98 -23.01 8.42
C PRO A 300 17.11 -24.27 8.63
N SER A 301 17.35 -25.03 9.69
CA SER A 301 16.66 -26.28 10.02
C SER A 301 15.24 -26.10 10.56
N ASN A 302 14.83 -24.88 10.95
CA ASN A 302 13.50 -24.60 11.52
C ASN A 302 12.57 -23.82 10.58
N LEU A 303 12.96 -23.62 9.32
CA LEU A 303 12.16 -22.85 8.37
C LEU A 303 10.86 -23.59 8.03
N ILE A 304 9.77 -22.82 7.96
CA ILE A 304 8.47 -23.29 7.48
C ILE A 304 8.50 -23.47 5.96
N ASP A 305 7.76 -24.45 5.47
CA ASP A 305 7.47 -24.59 4.05
C ASP A 305 6.40 -23.59 3.59
N PHE A 306 6.33 -23.41 2.27
CA PHE A 306 5.41 -22.47 1.64
C PHE A 306 3.94 -22.73 1.98
N HIS A 307 3.49 -23.99 1.98
CA HIS A 307 2.09 -24.34 2.21
C HIS A 307 1.66 -24.08 3.66
N ASN A 308 2.49 -24.47 4.62
CA ASN A 308 2.26 -24.18 6.04
C ASN A 308 2.29 -22.68 6.33
N PHE A 309 3.14 -21.91 5.65
CA PHE A 309 3.12 -20.47 5.74
C PHE A 309 1.84 -19.87 5.15
N GLU A 310 1.41 -20.34 3.98
CA GLU A 310 0.19 -19.89 3.32
C GLU A 310 -1.04 -20.10 4.19
N GLU A 311 -1.19 -21.27 4.82
CA GLU A 311 -2.30 -21.56 5.75
C GLU A 311 -2.25 -20.66 6.99
N LYS A 312 -1.06 -20.44 7.56
CA LYS A 312 -0.89 -19.51 8.69
C LYS A 312 -1.22 -18.07 8.30
N LEU A 313 -0.83 -17.65 7.10
CA LEU A 313 -1.12 -16.32 6.57
C LEU A 313 -2.63 -16.17 6.35
N ARG A 314 -3.28 -17.15 5.74
CA ARG A 314 -4.74 -17.19 5.55
C ARG A 314 -5.47 -17.01 6.88
N TYR A 315 -5.08 -17.81 7.89
CA TYR A 315 -5.63 -17.70 9.24
C TYR A 315 -5.40 -16.30 9.82
N PHE A 316 -4.18 -15.76 9.75
CA PHE A 316 -3.89 -14.41 10.23
C PHE A 316 -4.74 -13.33 9.55
N LEU A 317 -4.92 -13.40 8.24
CA LEU A 317 -5.68 -12.40 7.49
C LEU A 317 -7.18 -12.46 7.80
N ILE A 318 -7.75 -13.67 7.81
CA ILE A 318 -9.20 -13.88 7.86
C ILE A 318 -9.71 -14.00 9.31
N GLU A 319 -9.05 -14.80 10.13
CA GLU A 319 -9.51 -15.17 11.48
C GLU A 319 -8.97 -14.24 12.58
N ASP A 320 -7.79 -13.62 12.38
CA ASP A 320 -7.23 -12.65 13.33
C ASP A 320 -7.49 -11.20 12.86
N TYR A 321 -6.78 -10.73 11.84
CA TYR A 321 -6.79 -9.32 11.42
C TYR A 321 -8.20 -8.79 11.13
N ASN A 322 -8.95 -9.51 10.27
CA ASN A 322 -10.28 -9.11 9.83
C ASN A 322 -11.33 -9.13 10.97
N GLN A 323 -11.10 -9.93 12.01
CA GLN A 323 -12.00 -10.08 13.16
C GLN A 323 -11.56 -9.27 14.39
N LYS A 324 -10.33 -8.73 14.38
CA LYS A 324 -9.78 -7.96 15.49
C LYS A 324 -10.25 -6.51 15.47
N GLU A 325 -10.52 -5.96 16.64
CA GLU A 325 -10.89 -4.55 16.76
C GLU A 325 -9.73 -3.65 16.31
N HIS A 326 -10.00 -2.80 15.32
CA HIS A 326 -8.99 -1.95 14.73
C HIS A 326 -9.06 -0.53 15.33
N SER A 327 -7.95 -0.08 15.91
CA SER A 327 -7.86 1.15 16.72
C SER A 327 -8.33 2.44 16.02
N ALA A 328 -8.13 2.57 14.71
CA ALA A 328 -8.56 3.75 13.96
C ALA A 328 -10.06 3.76 13.59
N ILE A 329 -10.71 2.60 13.55
CA ILE A 329 -12.11 2.47 13.13
C ILE A 329 -13.05 2.09 14.28
N HIS A 330 -12.50 1.72 15.45
CA HIS A 330 -13.21 1.36 16.68
C HIS A 330 -14.23 0.23 16.50
N THR A 331 -13.97 -0.68 15.56
CA THR A 331 -14.74 -1.89 15.29
C THR A 331 -13.84 -2.87 14.53
N THR A 332 -14.34 -4.08 14.26
CA THR A 332 -13.63 -5.06 13.43
C THR A 332 -13.78 -4.71 11.95
N PRO A 333 -12.75 -4.97 11.11
CA PRO A 333 -12.86 -4.74 9.68
C PRO A 333 -14.07 -5.40 9.02
N ILE A 334 -14.35 -6.66 9.38
CA ILE A 334 -15.51 -7.39 8.84
C ILE A 334 -16.84 -6.81 9.33
N SER A 335 -16.96 -6.46 10.61
CA SER A 335 -18.17 -5.82 11.12
C SER A 335 -18.43 -4.49 10.42
N ARG A 336 -17.38 -3.70 10.14
CA ARG A 336 -17.50 -2.44 9.40
C ARG A 336 -17.86 -2.64 7.94
N TRP A 337 -17.31 -3.66 7.28
CA TRP A 337 -17.65 -3.98 5.89
C TRP A 337 -19.12 -4.44 5.78
N ASN A 338 -19.58 -5.26 6.72
CA ASN A 338 -20.97 -5.69 6.84
C ASN A 338 -21.90 -4.60 7.44
N SER A 339 -21.35 -3.46 7.88
CA SER A 339 -22.14 -2.40 8.47
C SER A 339 -22.82 -1.59 7.36
N ASN A 340 -24.08 -1.20 7.61
CA ASN A 340 -25.01 -0.61 6.66
C ASN A 340 -25.70 -1.64 5.74
N HIS A 341 -26.88 -1.28 5.22
CA HIS A 341 -27.64 -2.05 4.22
C HIS A 341 -26.95 -2.01 2.84
N PHE A 342 -25.64 -2.25 2.84
CA PHE A 342 -24.81 -2.25 1.66
C PHE A 342 -24.89 -3.63 1.00
N PHE A 343 -25.25 -3.65 -0.27
CA PHE A 343 -25.21 -4.85 -1.09
C PHE A 343 -24.05 -4.70 -2.08
N PRO A 344 -23.04 -5.60 -2.03
CA PRO A 344 -21.93 -5.53 -2.96
C PRO A 344 -22.45 -5.73 -4.39
N ASN A 345 -21.95 -4.91 -5.31
CA ASN A 345 -22.25 -5.08 -6.73
C ASN A 345 -21.50 -6.31 -7.24
N MET A 346 -22.20 -7.39 -7.56
CA MET A 346 -21.59 -8.61 -8.05
C MET A 346 -21.49 -8.59 -9.58
N PRO A 347 -20.47 -9.22 -10.17
CA PRO A 347 -20.47 -9.50 -11.60
C PRO A 347 -21.70 -10.33 -11.97
N SER A 348 -22.19 -10.14 -13.20
CA SER A 348 -23.43 -10.81 -13.67
C SER A 348 -23.26 -12.31 -13.84
N SER A 349 -22.02 -12.76 -14.05
CA SER A 349 -21.62 -14.16 -14.10
C SER A 349 -20.12 -14.30 -13.79
N LEU A 350 -19.66 -15.53 -13.58
CA LEU A 350 -18.23 -15.79 -13.33
C LEU A 350 -17.38 -15.53 -14.57
N GLU A 351 -17.95 -15.75 -15.75
CA GLU A 351 -17.30 -15.52 -17.05
C GLU A 351 -16.92 -14.05 -17.27
N GLN A 352 -17.63 -13.11 -16.62
CA GLN A 352 -17.26 -11.69 -16.64
C GLN A 352 -15.89 -11.44 -15.99
N LEU A 353 -15.44 -12.36 -15.13
CA LEU A 353 -14.12 -12.30 -14.51
C LEU A 353 -13.06 -13.10 -15.28
N ASP A 354 -13.41 -13.81 -16.37
CA ASP A 354 -12.46 -14.66 -17.10
C ASP A 354 -11.29 -13.86 -17.69
N LEU A 355 -11.49 -12.57 -17.97
CA LEU A 355 -10.41 -11.68 -18.40
C LEU A 355 -9.37 -11.44 -17.31
N LEU A 356 -9.65 -11.71 -16.03
CA LEU A 356 -8.65 -11.63 -14.96
C LEU A 356 -7.79 -12.90 -14.86
N LEU A 357 -8.12 -13.97 -15.58
CA LEU A 357 -7.38 -15.23 -15.58
C LEU A 357 -6.19 -15.20 -16.55
N LEU A 358 -5.24 -16.11 -16.34
CA LEU A 358 -4.09 -16.25 -17.23
C LEU A 358 -4.52 -16.85 -18.58
N GLU A 359 -4.29 -16.12 -19.66
CA GLU A 359 -4.49 -16.60 -21.02
C GLU A 359 -3.20 -17.24 -21.59
N ILE A 360 -3.35 -18.40 -22.22
CA ILE A 360 -2.24 -19.05 -22.94
C ILE A 360 -2.26 -18.60 -24.39
N PRO A 361 -1.19 -17.95 -24.90
CA PRO A 361 -1.16 -17.47 -26.29
C PRO A 361 -1.10 -18.60 -27.33
N LYS A 362 -0.65 -19.80 -26.94
CA LYS A 362 -0.71 -20.99 -27.79
C LYS A 362 -2.02 -21.73 -27.56
N SER A 363 -2.82 -21.86 -28.62
CA SER A 363 -3.99 -22.75 -28.64
C SER A 363 -3.59 -24.20 -28.31
N ARG A 364 -4.52 -24.94 -27.71
CA ARG A 364 -4.39 -26.37 -27.44
C ARG A 364 -5.36 -27.15 -28.29
N LYS A 365 -4.96 -28.35 -28.69
CA LYS A 365 -5.81 -29.25 -29.47
C LYS A 365 -6.75 -30.00 -28.53
N VAL A 366 -8.01 -30.12 -28.93
CA VAL A 366 -8.98 -30.99 -28.25
C VAL A 366 -8.77 -32.41 -28.74
N HIS A 367 -8.53 -33.34 -27.82
CA HIS A 367 -8.42 -34.77 -28.08
C HIS A 367 -9.72 -35.48 -27.69
N SER A 368 -9.88 -36.74 -28.11
CA SER A 368 -11.07 -37.55 -27.77
C SER A 368 -11.25 -37.75 -26.27
N ASP A 369 -10.15 -37.72 -25.51
CA ASP A 369 -10.12 -37.85 -24.06
C ASP A 369 -10.09 -36.51 -23.32
N GLY A 370 -10.13 -35.38 -24.05
CA GLY A 370 -10.16 -34.02 -23.50
C GLY A 370 -9.00 -33.15 -23.96
N ILE A 371 -8.65 -32.14 -23.16
CA ILE A 371 -7.55 -31.21 -23.43
C ILE A 371 -6.37 -31.57 -22.52
N HIS A 372 -5.17 -31.70 -23.11
CA HIS A 372 -3.95 -31.90 -22.34
C HIS A 372 -3.25 -30.56 -22.09
N PHE A 373 -3.17 -30.17 -20.83
CA PHE A 373 -2.48 -28.95 -20.42
C PHE A 373 -1.71 -29.18 -19.13
N GLN A 374 -0.46 -28.70 -19.11
CA GLN A 374 0.48 -28.93 -18.00
C GLN A 374 0.36 -30.38 -17.50
N GLY A 375 0.44 -31.35 -18.42
CA GLY A 375 0.37 -32.80 -18.19
C GLY A 375 -0.79 -33.32 -17.34
N PHE A 376 -1.88 -32.56 -17.24
CA PHE A 376 -3.19 -33.02 -16.78
C PHE A 376 -4.15 -33.12 -17.95
N ARG A 377 -5.20 -33.89 -17.75
CA ARG A 377 -6.29 -34.06 -18.69
C ARG A 377 -7.53 -33.35 -18.17
N TYR A 378 -8.04 -32.43 -18.98
CA TYR A 378 -9.23 -31.66 -18.71
C TYR A 378 -10.36 -32.13 -19.60
N SER A 379 -11.50 -32.47 -19.02
CA SER A 379 -12.64 -33.02 -19.75
C SER A 379 -13.92 -32.26 -19.45
N ASN A 380 -14.76 -32.12 -20.48
CA ASN A 380 -16.14 -31.66 -20.40
C ASN A 380 -16.91 -32.34 -21.54
N THR A 381 -18.17 -32.70 -21.32
CA THR A 381 -19.02 -33.34 -22.32
C THR A 381 -19.17 -32.50 -23.59
N ASN A 382 -19.17 -31.16 -23.46
CA ASN A 382 -19.28 -30.23 -24.58
C ASN A 382 -18.06 -30.26 -25.52
N LEU A 383 -16.90 -30.75 -25.07
CA LEU A 383 -15.69 -30.85 -25.90
C LEU A 383 -15.80 -31.92 -27.00
N ALA A 384 -16.72 -32.88 -26.87
CA ALA A 384 -16.86 -33.99 -27.81
C ALA A 384 -17.13 -33.52 -29.26
N ALA A 385 -17.88 -32.42 -29.43
CA ALA A 385 -18.19 -31.84 -30.73
C ALA A 385 -17.00 -31.10 -31.37
N TYR A 386 -15.93 -30.86 -30.62
CA TYR A 386 -14.77 -30.04 -31.03
C TYR A 386 -13.48 -30.85 -31.08
N VAL A 387 -13.55 -32.19 -31.05
CA VAL A 387 -12.38 -33.07 -31.14
C VAL A 387 -11.62 -32.79 -32.45
N GLY A 388 -10.33 -32.50 -32.34
CA GLY A 388 -9.46 -32.14 -33.46
C GLY A 388 -9.24 -30.64 -33.63
N GLU A 389 -10.13 -29.80 -33.07
CA GLU A 389 -10.04 -28.34 -33.14
C GLU A 389 -9.00 -27.78 -32.17
N TYR A 390 -8.59 -26.53 -32.43
CA TYR A 390 -7.72 -25.76 -31.56
C TYR A 390 -8.53 -24.75 -30.77
N VAL A 391 -8.35 -24.78 -29.45
CA VAL A 391 -9.05 -23.92 -28.49
C VAL A 391 -8.06 -23.07 -27.70
N LEU A 392 -8.49 -21.90 -27.28
CA LEU A 392 -7.77 -21.04 -26.35
C LEU A 392 -8.19 -21.38 -24.92
N ILE A 393 -7.26 -21.23 -23.98
CA ILE A 393 -7.48 -21.61 -22.58
C ILE A 393 -7.11 -20.45 -21.69
N ARG A 394 -7.99 -20.16 -20.73
CA ARG A 394 -7.71 -19.32 -19.57
C ARG A 394 -7.77 -20.14 -18.29
N TYR A 395 -6.89 -19.84 -17.32
CA TYR A 395 -6.81 -20.61 -16.08
C TYR A 395 -6.26 -19.79 -14.91
N ASN A 396 -6.51 -20.24 -13.68
CA ASN A 396 -5.88 -19.72 -12.48
C ASN A 396 -4.66 -20.61 -12.14
N PRO A 397 -3.43 -20.08 -12.03
CA PRO A 397 -2.26 -20.90 -11.72
C PRO A 397 -2.33 -21.55 -10.33
N ASN A 398 -3.03 -20.92 -9.38
CA ASN A 398 -3.19 -21.43 -8.01
C ASN A 398 -4.36 -22.43 -7.89
N ASP A 399 -5.20 -22.52 -8.91
CA ASP A 399 -6.31 -23.46 -8.99
C ASP A 399 -6.37 -24.07 -10.38
N MET A 400 -5.64 -25.17 -10.55
CA MET A 400 -5.57 -25.91 -11.79
C MET A 400 -6.71 -26.93 -11.94
N ALA A 401 -7.67 -26.99 -11.01
CA ALA A 401 -8.75 -27.98 -11.06
C ALA A 401 -9.68 -27.76 -12.26
N GLU A 402 -9.85 -26.50 -12.67
CA GLU A 402 -10.64 -26.12 -13.82
C GLU A 402 -9.89 -25.20 -14.79
N ILE A 403 -10.28 -25.27 -16.05
CA ILE A 403 -9.84 -24.35 -17.10
C ILE A 403 -11.03 -23.83 -17.89
N ARG A 404 -10.95 -22.57 -18.33
CA ARG A 404 -11.94 -21.92 -19.19
C ARG A 404 -11.52 -22.10 -20.64
N VAL A 405 -12.39 -22.70 -21.45
CA VAL A 405 -12.09 -23.06 -22.85
C VAL A 405 -12.85 -22.12 -23.78
N PHE A 406 -12.15 -21.56 -24.75
CA PHE A 406 -12.69 -20.65 -25.76
C PHE A 406 -12.44 -21.19 -27.16
N TYR A 407 -13.45 -21.12 -28.02
CA TYR A 407 -13.35 -21.48 -29.43
C TYR A 407 -13.83 -20.30 -30.29
N ARG A 408 -12.97 -19.81 -31.19
CA ARG A 408 -13.27 -18.64 -32.06
C ARG A 408 -13.78 -17.43 -31.27
N ASP A 409 -13.08 -17.09 -30.20
CA ASP A 409 -13.38 -15.98 -29.29
C ASP A 409 -14.69 -16.08 -28.48
N GLU A 410 -15.39 -17.22 -28.56
CA GLU A 410 -16.57 -17.52 -27.75
C GLU A 410 -16.25 -18.49 -26.61
N PHE A 411 -16.85 -18.26 -25.44
CA PHE A 411 -16.75 -19.19 -24.33
C PHE A 411 -17.47 -20.50 -24.67
N LEU A 412 -16.74 -21.62 -24.58
CA LEU A 412 -17.26 -22.94 -24.91
C LEU A 412 -17.72 -23.69 -23.66
N CYS A 413 -16.82 -23.88 -22.70
CA CYS A 413 -17.10 -24.61 -21.47
C CYS A 413 -15.98 -24.45 -20.43
N THR A 414 -16.32 -24.78 -19.19
CA THR A 414 -15.35 -25.03 -18.12
C THR A 414 -14.96 -26.52 -18.13
N ALA A 415 -13.70 -26.82 -18.42
CA ALA A 415 -13.20 -28.18 -18.41
C ALA A 415 -12.53 -28.48 -17.07
N ILE A 416 -12.89 -29.62 -16.47
CA ILE A 416 -12.46 -30.01 -15.13
C ILE A 416 -11.40 -31.10 -15.27
N CYS A 417 -10.37 -31.07 -14.43
CA CYS A 417 -9.42 -32.16 -14.31
C CYS A 417 -9.90 -33.16 -13.23
N PRO A 418 -10.30 -34.39 -13.61
CA PRO A 418 -10.80 -35.37 -12.65
C PRO A 418 -9.77 -35.79 -11.60
N GLU A 419 -8.48 -35.67 -11.91
CA GLU A 419 -7.38 -36.11 -11.04
C GLU A 419 -7.17 -35.18 -9.84
N ILE A 420 -7.62 -33.94 -9.93
CA ILE A 420 -7.41 -32.88 -8.94
C ILE A 420 -8.70 -32.13 -8.63
N ALA A 421 -9.86 -32.62 -9.08
CA ALA A 421 -11.16 -31.97 -8.83
C ALA A 421 -11.48 -31.85 -7.33
N ASP A 422 -10.92 -32.75 -6.50
CA ASP A 422 -11.08 -32.75 -5.04
C ASP A 422 -9.95 -31.99 -4.30
N TYR A 423 -8.95 -31.45 -5.01
CA TYR A 423 -7.76 -30.81 -4.43
C TYR A 423 -7.37 -29.52 -5.18
N SER A 424 -7.22 -28.39 -4.48
CA SER A 424 -6.59 -27.19 -5.06
C SER A 424 -5.07 -27.41 -5.19
N ILE A 425 -4.55 -27.56 -6.41
CA ILE A 425 -3.11 -27.76 -6.67
C ILE A 425 -2.55 -26.63 -7.53
N ASP A 426 -1.50 -25.96 -7.05
CA ASP A 426 -0.76 -24.92 -7.76
C ASP A 426 0.09 -25.50 -8.91
N ILE A 427 0.16 -24.78 -10.03
CA ILE A 427 1.00 -25.11 -11.19
C ILE A 427 2.47 -25.31 -10.81
N LYS A 428 2.98 -24.62 -9.79
CA LYS A 428 4.37 -24.78 -9.34
C LYS A 428 4.59 -26.15 -8.68
N ASP A 429 3.63 -26.62 -7.87
CA ASP A 429 3.69 -27.94 -7.23
C ASP A 429 3.76 -29.05 -8.29
N ILE A 430 2.98 -28.88 -9.35
CA ILE A 430 2.93 -29.78 -10.49
C ILE A 430 4.27 -29.81 -11.23
N GLN A 431 4.82 -28.64 -11.53
CA GLN A 431 6.13 -28.55 -12.19
C GLN A 431 7.24 -29.13 -11.32
N HIS A 432 7.16 -28.92 -10.01
CA HIS A 432 8.09 -29.47 -9.04
C HIS A 432 7.99 -31.00 -8.98
N ALA A 433 6.79 -31.56 -8.81
CA ALA A 433 6.53 -33.00 -8.79
C ALA A 433 7.04 -33.69 -10.07
N ARG A 434 6.87 -33.04 -11.23
CA ARG A 434 7.43 -33.54 -12.51
C ARG A 434 8.94 -33.49 -12.56
N SER A 435 9.54 -32.40 -12.08
CA SER A 435 10.99 -32.27 -12.00
C SER A 435 11.59 -33.33 -11.07
N GLN A 436 11.00 -33.53 -9.89
CA GLN A 436 11.33 -34.60 -8.94
C GLN A 436 11.22 -35.98 -9.58
N ARG A 437 10.09 -36.29 -10.22
CA ARG A 437 9.89 -37.56 -10.94
C ARG A 437 10.89 -37.75 -12.08
N ARG A 438 11.21 -36.69 -12.85
CA ARG A 438 12.25 -36.73 -13.89
C ARG A 438 13.64 -36.98 -13.30
N LYS A 439 13.98 -36.35 -12.17
CA LYS A 439 15.25 -36.58 -11.45
C LYS A 439 15.32 -38.01 -10.94
N HIS A 440 14.25 -38.51 -10.31
CA HIS A 440 14.15 -39.87 -9.80
C HIS A 440 14.23 -40.90 -10.94
N LEU A 441 13.53 -40.68 -12.05
CA LEU A 441 13.65 -41.52 -13.25
C LEU A 441 15.07 -41.48 -13.84
N LYS A 442 15.74 -40.33 -13.86
CA LYS A 442 17.14 -40.21 -14.30
C LYS A 442 18.13 -40.89 -13.35
N GLN A 443 17.82 -40.97 -12.06
CA GLN A 443 18.64 -41.64 -11.05
C GLN A 443 18.40 -43.15 -11.04
N ASN A 444 17.16 -43.60 -11.29
CA ASN A 444 16.80 -45.02 -11.33
C ASN A 444 17.06 -45.66 -12.70
N ILE A 445 17.01 -44.89 -13.78
CA ILE A 445 17.57 -45.30 -15.08
C ILE A 445 19.07 -45.04 -14.97
N ALA A 446 19.77 -45.95 -14.30
CA ALA A 446 21.20 -46.12 -14.49
C ALA A 446 21.41 -46.39 -15.99
N SER A 447 21.66 -45.33 -16.74
CA SER A 447 22.15 -45.47 -18.10
C SER A 447 23.58 -45.96 -17.92
N PRO A 448 23.94 -47.19 -18.35
CA PRO A 448 25.34 -47.50 -18.51
C PRO A 448 25.87 -46.43 -19.46
N SER A 449 27.01 -45.83 -19.13
CA SER A 449 27.60 -44.86 -20.04
C SER A 449 27.71 -45.52 -21.41
N THR A 450 27.47 -44.79 -22.51
CA THR A 450 27.61 -45.33 -23.87
C THR A 450 29.01 -45.95 -24.06
N THR A 451 30.00 -45.49 -23.28
CA THR A 451 31.35 -46.05 -23.19
C THR A 451 31.46 -47.41 -22.50
N GLU A 452 30.56 -47.78 -21.59
CA GLU A 452 30.49 -49.10 -20.95
C GLU A 452 29.78 -50.12 -21.86
N LEU A 453 28.68 -49.73 -22.51
CA LEU A 453 28.00 -50.57 -23.51
C LEU A 453 28.90 -50.91 -24.71
N ILE A 454 29.71 -49.95 -25.18
CA ILE A 454 30.68 -50.19 -26.27
C ILE A 454 31.87 -51.05 -25.81
N LYS A 455 32.24 -51.01 -24.51
CA LYS A 455 33.27 -51.88 -23.95
C LYS A 455 32.77 -53.32 -23.78
N GLU A 456 31.51 -53.51 -23.43
CA GLU A 456 30.87 -54.83 -23.35
C GLU A 456 30.64 -55.44 -24.75
N GLU A 457 30.20 -54.65 -25.74
CA GLU A 457 30.05 -55.12 -27.13
C GLU A 457 31.37 -55.50 -27.80
N LYS A 458 32.49 -54.84 -27.46
CA LYS A 458 33.82 -55.24 -27.97
C LYS A 458 34.41 -56.47 -27.29
N ASN A 459 33.94 -56.85 -26.10
CA ASN A 459 34.41 -58.03 -25.37
C ASN A 459 33.63 -59.31 -25.73
N CYS A 460 32.39 -59.19 -26.23
CA CYS A 460 31.64 -60.32 -26.78
C CYS A 460 31.94 -60.48 -28.27
N GLY A 461 33.04 -61.18 -28.58
CA GLY A 461 33.46 -61.49 -29.94
C GLY A 461 32.36 -62.21 -30.73
N TYR A 462 31.86 -61.57 -31.79
CA TYR A 462 31.00 -62.18 -32.78
C TYR A 462 31.62 -62.00 -34.17
N SER A 463 31.98 -63.11 -34.80
CA SER A 463 32.53 -63.17 -36.16
C SER A 463 31.38 -63.25 -37.17
N PRO A 464 31.29 -62.37 -38.20
CA PRO A 464 30.18 -62.41 -39.14
C PRO A 464 30.36 -63.52 -40.18
N GLN A 465 29.35 -64.40 -40.32
CA GLN A 465 29.20 -65.29 -41.47
C GLN A 465 28.73 -64.51 -42.71
N GLU A 466 29.38 -64.79 -43.84
CA GLU A 466 29.10 -64.19 -45.14
C GLU A 466 27.69 -64.53 -45.64
N THR A 467 26.94 -63.49 -46.03
CA THR A 467 25.78 -63.64 -46.93
C THR A 467 25.99 -62.75 -48.15
N THR A 468 26.01 -63.41 -49.30
CA THR A 468 26.21 -62.85 -50.64
C THR A 468 25.04 -61.93 -51.03
N LYS A 469 25.35 -60.67 -51.37
CA LYS A 469 24.42 -59.76 -52.06
C LYS A 469 24.92 -59.46 -53.47
N ASN A 470 24.19 -60.00 -54.44
CA ASN A 470 24.18 -59.54 -55.82
C ASN A 470 23.39 -58.23 -55.91
N VAL A 471 23.88 -57.27 -56.71
CA VAL A 471 23.16 -56.53 -57.77
C VAL A 471 23.81 -55.16 -58.12
N LYS A 472 24.35 -55.14 -59.35
CA LYS A 472 24.43 -54.11 -60.43
C LYS A 472 25.22 -52.79 -60.25
N LYS A 473 26.27 -52.70 -61.08
CA LYS A 473 27.07 -51.52 -61.49
C LYS A 473 26.25 -50.48 -62.27
N LEU A 474 26.34 -49.21 -61.86
CA LEU A 474 25.97 -48.02 -62.64
C LEU A 474 27.02 -47.75 -63.74
N LYS A 475 26.59 -47.61 -65.00
CA LYS A 475 27.40 -47.19 -66.14
C LYS A 475 27.56 -45.65 -66.13
N ARG A 476 28.81 -45.18 -66.24
CA ARG A 476 29.15 -43.76 -66.50
C ARG A 476 29.07 -43.50 -68.01
N TYR A 477 28.34 -42.47 -68.41
CA TYR A 477 28.48 -41.88 -69.75
C TYR A 477 29.51 -40.75 -69.69
N ARG A 478 30.44 -40.76 -70.64
CA ARG A 478 31.35 -39.68 -71.01
C ARG A 478 30.94 -39.33 -72.43
N ASN A 479 30.66 -38.06 -72.72
CA ASN A 479 30.66 -37.55 -74.08
C ASN A 479 31.59 -36.35 -74.11
N ASP A 480 32.42 -36.35 -75.14
CA ASP A 480 33.39 -35.33 -75.54
C ASP A 480 32.74 -33.98 -75.85
#